data_AF-A0A2Z6SJ34-F1
#
_entry.id   AF-A0A2Z6SJ34-F1
#
_cell.length_a   1.000
_cell.length_b   1.000
_cell.length_c   1.000
_cell.angle_alpha   90.00
_cell.angle_beta   90.00
_cell.angle_gamma   90.00
#
_symmetry.space_group_name_H-M   'P 1'
#
loop_
_entity.id
_entity.type
_entity.pdbx_description
1 polymer ?
#
loop_
_entity_poly.entity_id
_entity_poly.type
_entity_poly.pdbx_seq_one_letter_code
_entity_poly.pdbx_strand_id
1 'polypeptide(L)'
;MTRKNLMYIALWLLIQLLAEINCQMTPYKPKLREGHTVTLIDNKLYILGRDFDDNAGKDFFYLDVSVPSNTQNLLWNDLSNINIIPSHYDCTSTL
;
A
#
# COMPACT_ATOMS: atom_id res chain seq x y z
N MET A 1 -37.88 19.17 -13.88
CA MET A 1 -37.38 18.39 -12.72
C MET A 1 -38.15 18.81 -11.49
N THR A 2 -38.86 17.90 -10.82
CA THR A 2 -39.73 18.28 -9.71
C THR A 2 -38.91 18.57 -8.44
N ARG A 3 -39.41 19.45 -7.55
CA ARG A 3 -38.75 19.79 -6.28
C ARG A 3 -38.40 18.55 -5.44
N LYS A 4 -39.21 17.50 -5.56
CA LYS A 4 -38.99 16.20 -4.93
C LYS A 4 -37.74 15.50 -5.48
N ASN A 5 -37.54 15.48 -6.80
CA ASN A 5 -36.35 14.89 -7.43
C ASN A 5 -35.06 15.63 -7.03
N LEU A 6 -35.11 16.96 -6.92
CA LEU A 6 -33.97 17.74 -6.46
C LEU A 6 -33.61 17.42 -4.99
N MET A 7 -34.63 17.24 -4.15
CA MET A 7 -34.46 16.85 -2.75
C MET A 7 -33.86 15.45 -2.62
N TYR A 8 -34.29 14.48 -3.45
CA TYR A 8 -33.73 13.13 -3.45
C TYR A 8 -32.26 13.11 -3.88
N ILE A 9 -31.88 13.92 -4.87
CA ILE A 9 -30.48 14.01 -5.33
C ILE A 9 -29.60 14.69 -4.27
N ALA A 10 -30.07 15.76 -3.64
CA ALA A 10 -29.34 16.41 -2.56
C ALA A 10 -29.15 15.47 -1.36
N LEU A 11 -30.19 14.70 -0.99
CA LEU A 11 -30.11 13.69 0.06
C LEU A 11 -29.12 12.57 -0.31
N TRP A 12 -29.12 12.12 -1.57
CA TRP A 12 -28.18 11.10 -2.06
C TRP A 12 -26.73 11.57 -2.02
N LEU A 13 -26.45 12.82 -2.43
CA LEU A 13 -25.12 13.43 -2.32
C LEU A 13 -24.69 13.60 -0.86
N LEU A 14 -25.61 13.96 0.03
CA LEU A 14 -25.33 14.04 1.47
C LEU A 14 -24.97 12.67 2.04
N ILE A 15 -25.69 11.62 1.64
CA ILE A 15 -25.38 10.23 2.03
C ILE A 15 -24.02 9.80 1.49
N GLN A 16 -23.61 10.21 0.28
CA GLN A 16 -22.26 9.96 -0.24
C GLN A 16 -21.16 10.71 0.51
N LEU A 17 -21.47 11.88 1.09
CA LEU A 17 -20.53 12.65 1.92
C LEU A 17 -20.44 12.10 3.36
N LEU A 18 -21.56 11.61 3.90
CA LEU A 18 -21.69 10.99 5.23
C LEU A 18 -21.18 9.55 5.27
N ALA A 19 -21.39 8.81 4.19
CA ALA A 19 -20.58 7.67 3.82
C ALA A 19 -19.25 8.21 3.32
N GLU A 20 -18.55 8.95 4.18
CA GLU A 20 -17.11 9.08 4.13
C GLU A 20 -16.62 7.69 3.79
N ILE A 21 -16.19 7.55 2.54
CA ILE A 21 -15.69 6.31 2.01
C ILE A 21 -14.54 6.04 2.96
N ASN A 22 -14.71 5.08 3.86
CA ASN A 22 -13.64 4.60 4.73
C ASN A 22 -12.66 3.82 3.85
N CYS A 23 -12.12 4.49 2.83
CA CYS A 23 -10.91 4.21 2.13
C CYS A 23 -9.72 4.53 3.04
N GLN A 24 -9.84 4.31 4.36
CA GLN A 24 -8.68 3.90 5.12
C GLN A 24 -8.27 2.55 4.55
N MET A 25 -7.51 2.63 3.45
CA MET A 25 -6.66 1.55 2.98
C MET A 25 -5.90 1.13 4.25
N THR A 26 -6.23 -0.04 4.80
CA THR A 26 -5.54 -0.49 6.00
C THR A 26 -4.06 -0.44 5.69
N PRO A 27 -3.24 0.26 6.50
CA PRO A 27 -1.83 0.45 6.21
C PRO A 27 -1.23 -0.91 5.88
N TYR A 28 -0.57 -1.00 4.73
CA TYR A 28 0.05 -2.26 4.33
C TYR A 28 0.99 -2.69 5.44
N LYS A 29 0.88 -3.94 5.85
CA LYS A 29 1.75 -4.53 6.86
C LYS A 29 2.48 -5.69 6.21
N PRO A 30 3.81 -5.59 5.99
CA PRO A 30 4.56 -6.69 5.43
C PRO A 30 4.50 -7.87 6.39
N LYS A 31 4.30 -9.05 5.81
CA LYS A 31 4.42 -10.33 6.49
C LYS A 31 5.89 -10.74 6.65
N LEU A 32 6.12 -11.79 7.44
CA LEU A 32 7.42 -12.43 7.61
C LEU A 32 7.97 -12.85 6.24
N ARG A 33 9.25 -12.64 5.97
CA ARG A 33 9.80 -12.83 4.61
C ARG A 33 11.22 -13.33 4.61
N GLU A 34 11.57 -14.05 3.55
CA GLU A 34 12.93 -14.56 3.26
C GLU A 34 13.31 -14.25 1.81
N GLY A 35 14.61 -14.31 1.48
CA GLY A 35 15.09 -14.06 0.12
C GLY A 35 14.84 -12.64 -0.41
N HIS A 36 14.59 -11.67 0.48
CA HIS A 36 14.29 -10.29 0.11
C HIS A 36 15.56 -9.46 -0.06
N THR A 37 15.53 -8.55 -1.03
CA THR A 37 16.53 -7.50 -1.21
C THR A 37 16.01 -6.19 -0.63
N VAL A 38 16.92 -5.44 -0.01
CA VAL A 38 16.66 -4.11 0.52
C VAL A 38 17.60 -3.11 -0.13
N THR A 39 17.09 -1.97 -0.59
CA THR A 39 17.92 -0.91 -1.18
C THR A 39 17.46 0.45 -0.65
N LEU A 40 18.42 1.26 -0.20
CA LEU A 40 18.16 2.62 0.26
C LEU A 40 18.38 3.61 -0.89
N ILE A 41 17.34 4.34 -1.28
CA ILE A 41 17.38 5.38 -2.32
C ILE A 41 16.61 6.59 -1.79
N ASP A 42 17.22 7.77 -1.78
CA ASP A 42 16.57 9.04 -1.38
C ASP A 42 15.77 8.94 -0.07
N ASN A 43 16.40 8.40 0.99
CA ASN A 43 15.79 8.19 2.30
C ASN A 43 14.56 7.27 2.31
N LYS A 44 14.39 6.45 1.28
CA LYS A 44 13.36 5.40 1.22
C LYS A 44 14.04 4.05 1.15
N LEU A 45 13.66 3.19 2.09
CA LEU A 45 14.10 1.82 2.15
C LEU A 45 13.14 0.98 1.32
N TYR A 46 13.53 0.63 0.09
CA TYR A 46 12.76 -0.21 -0.82
C TYR A 46 13.01 -1.68 -0.50
N ILE A 47 11.95 -2.48 -0.45
CA ILE A 47 11.99 -3.91 -0.19
C ILE A 47 11.31 -4.64 -1.33
N LEU A 48 12.00 -5.64 -1.87
CA LEU A 48 11.55 -6.49 -2.96
C LEU A 48 11.89 -7.94 -2.64
N GLY A 49 10.93 -8.86 -2.80
CA GLY A 49 11.13 -10.29 -2.58
C GLY A 49 9.87 -10.99 -2.09
N ARG A 50 9.98 -12.28 -1.78
CA ARG A 50 8.83 -13.10 -1.39
C ARG A 50 8.46 -13.01 0.09
N ASP A 51 7.21 -13.31 0.37
CA ASP A 51 6.68 -13.65 1.69
C ASP A 51 7.12 -15.07 2.07
N PHE A 52 7.21 -15.37 3.37
CA PHE A 52 7.66 -16.68 3.85
C PHE A 52 6.74 -17.83 3.40
N ASP A 53 5.43 -17.59 3.41
CA ASP A 53 4.40 -18.58 3.07
C ASP A 53 4.12 -18.68 1.56
N ASP A 54 4.55 -17.70 0.77
CA ASP A 54 4.35 -17.72 -0.68
C ASP A 54 5.62 -18.18 -1.37
N ASN A 55 5.46 -19.06 -2.36
CA ASN A 55 6.56 -19.50 -3.17
C ASN A 55 7.00 -18.39 -4.12
N ALA A 56 6.09 -17.57 -4.67
CA ALA A 56 6.47 -16.58 -5.67
C ALA A 56 5.65 -15.29 -5.53
N GLY A 57 6.26 -14.26 -4.93
CA GLY A 57 5.60 -12.98 -4.63
C GLY A 57 5.86 -11.92 -5.70
N LYS A 58 4.99 -10.90 -5.73
CA LYS A 58 5.21 -9.63 -6.45
C LYS A 58 5.22 -8.43 -5.51
N ASP A 59 5.47 -8.70 -4.22
CA ASP A 59 5.49 -7.71 -3.17
C ASP A 59 6.58 -6.69 -3.44
N PHE A 60 6.18 -5.43 -3.53
CA PHE A 60 7.09 -4.32 -3.66
C PHE A 60 6.56 -3.15 -2.85
N PHE A 61 7.35 -2.66 -1.91
CA PHE A 61 6.94 -1.59 -1.02
C PHE A 61 8.16 -0.88 -0.46
N TYR A 62 7.94 0.26 0.17
CA TYR A 62 9.02 1.01 0.82
C TYR A 62 8.61 1.58 2.17
N LEU A 63 9.61 1.80 3.01
CA LEU A 63 9.53 2.62 4.22
C LEU A 63 10.22 3.95 3.97
N ASP A 64 9.51 5.05 4.20
CA ASP A 64 10.12 6.37 4.22
C ASP A 64 10.81 6.58 5.57
N VAL A 65 12.14 6.67 5.57
CA VAL A 65 12.97 6.86 6.77
C VAL A 65 13.41 8.31 6.97
N SER A 66 12.91 9.24 6.14
CA SER A 66 13.15 10.68 6.33
C SER A 66 12.34 11.25 7.50
N VAL A 67 11.21 10.62 7.81
CA VAL A 67 10.33 11.01 8.92
C VAL A 67 10.68 10.18 10.16
N PRO A 68 10.94 10.79 11.33
CA PRO A 68 11.14 10.05 12.57
C PRO A 68 9.89 9.21 12.89
N SER A 69 9.97 7.91 12.62
CA SER A 69 8.87 6.97 12.84
C SER A 69 9.10 6.13 14.10
N ASN A 70 8.05 5.94 14.90
CA ASN A 70 8.06 4.93 15.96
C ASN A 70 8.19 3.54 15.32
N THR A 71 9.18 2.75 15.72
CA THR A 71 9.40 1.39 15.20
C THR A 71 8.22 0.44 15.47
N GLN A 72 7.34 0.78 16.41
CA GLN A 72 6.10 0.04 16.68
C GLN A 72 4.99 0.32 15.65
N ASN A 73 5.00 1.50 15.00
CA ASN A 73 3.97 1.96 14.07
C ASN A 73 4.61 2.48 12.78
N LEU A 74 5.14 1.55 11.98
CA LEU A 74 5.72 1.87 10.68
C LEU A 74 4.63 2.00 9.61
N LEU A 75 4.69 3.09 8.85
CA LEU A 75 3.81 3.34 7.71
C LEU A 75 4.49 2.86 6.43
N TRP A 76 4.08 1.69 5.95
CA TRP A 76 4.59 1.11 4.71
C TRP A 76 3.78 1.59 3.52
N ASN A 77 4.48 1.92 2.45
CA ASN A 77 3.87 2.32 1.19
C ASN A 77 3.89 1.13 0.23
N ASP A 78 2.71 0.55 -0.02
CA ASP A 78 2.57 -0.59 -0.94
C ASP A 78 2.60 -0.13 -2.40
N LEU A 79 3.51 -0.72 -3.15
CA LEU A 79 3.67 -0.53 -4.58
C LEU A 79 3.32 -1.80 -5.37
N SER A 80 2.93 -2.90 -4.73
CA SER A 80 2.72 -4.22 -5.36
C SER A 80 1.63 -4.24 -6.43
N ASN A 81 0.76 -3.23 -6.46
CA ASN A 81 -0.27 -3.05 -7.48
C ASN A 81 0.29 -2.48 -8.80
N ILE A 82 1.51 -1.93 -8.81
CA ILE A 82 2.17 -1.60 -10.07
C ILE A 82 2.63 -2.92 -10.68
N ASN A 83 1.94 -3.37 -11.72
CA ASN A 83 2.16 -4.66 -12.39
C ASN A 83 3.47 -4.69 -13.22
N ILE A 84 4.48 -3.97 -12.75
CA ILE A 84 5.81 -3.80 -13.34
C ILE A 84 6.73 -4.95 -12.91
N ILE A 85 6.47 -5.53 -11.74
CA ILE A 85 7.32 -6.56 -11.14
C ILE A 85 6.66 -7.94 -11.35
N PRO A 86 7.29 -8.84 -12.13
CA PRO A 86 6.81 -10.20 -12.26
C PRO A 86 6.99 -10.96 -10.93
N SER A 87 6.20 -12.02 -10.76
CA SER A 87 6.35 -12.92 -9.62
C SER A 87 7.76 -13.55 -9.60
N HIS A 88 8.42 -13.53 -8.44
CA HIS A 88 9.78 -14.03 -8.25
C HIS A 88 9.96 -14.64 -6.85
N TYR A 89 10.97 -15.50 -6.71
CA TYR A 89 11.28 -16.21 -5.47
C TYR A 89 12.27 -15.41 -4.63
N ASP A 90 13.46 -15.22 -5.18
CA ASP A 90 14.55 -14.48 -4.54
C ASP A 90 14.87 -13.24 -5.36
N CYS A 91 15.35 -12.22 -4.68
CA CYS A 91 15.89 -11.04 -5.33
C CYS A 91 17.36 -10.90 -4.93
N THR A 92 18.21 -10.53 -5.89
CA THR A 92 19.61 -10.20 -5.64
C THR A 92 19.87 -8.80 -6.15
N SER A 93 20.40 -7.93 -5.29
CA SER A 93 21.05 -6.70 -5.74
C SER A 93 22.52 -7.00 -6.05
N THR A 94 22.99 -6.53 -7.20
CA THR A 94 24.42 -6.41 -7.48
C THR A 94 24.80 -4.95 -7.32
N LEU A 95 25.88 -4.69 -6.57
CA LEU A 95 26.41 -3.36 -6.30
C LEU A 95 27.25 -2.85 -7.48
#